data_AF-X1I9P9-F1
#
_entry.id   AF-X1I9P9-F1
#
_cell.length_a   1.000
_cell.length_b   1.000
_cell.length_c   1.000
_cell.angle_alpha   90.00
_cell.angle_beta   90.00
_cell.angle_gamma   90.00
#
_symmetry.space_group_name_H-M   'P 1'
#
loop_
_entity.id
_entity.type
_entity.pdbx_description
1 polymer ?
#
loop_
_entity_poly.entity_id
_entity_poly.type
_entity_poly.pdbx_seq_one_letter_code
_entity_poly.pdbx_strand_id
1 'polypeptide(L)' 'MKRTVDKSITGKFLSDILFEKGLITEEQLDRILKIQKDTGNDLQKIIINLDILKKDEMMLALADEIGVKYVNLDDININP' A
#
# COMPACT_ATOMS: atom_id res chain seq x y z
N MET A 1 -9.91 3.55 25.17
CA MET A 1 -10.30 3.62 23.75
C MET A 1 -9.04 3.76 22.91
N LYS A 2 -8.56 2.68 22.28
CA LYS A 2 -7.39 2.74 21.38
C LYS A 2 -7.85 3.37 20.07
N ARG A 3 -7.65 4.69 19.94
CA ARG A 3 -7.74 5.40 18.66
C ARG A 3 -6.50 5.02 17.86
N THR A 4 -6.54 3.87 17.20
CA THR A 4 -5.46 3.42 16.33
C THR A 4 -5.60 4.18 15.02
N VAL A 5 -4.91 5.32 14.94
CA VAL A 5 -4.51 6.01 13.71
C VAL A 5 -5.59 6.11 12.61
N ASP A 6 -6.53 7.05 12.78
CA ASP A 6 -7.27 7.70 11.67
C ASP A 6 -6.32 8.55 10.78
N LYS A 7 -5.15 8.02 10.44
CA LYS A 7 -4.41 8.49 9.28
C LYS A 7 -4.99 7.67 8.16
N SER A 8 -6.03 8.18 7.48
CA SER A 8 -6.43 7.62 6.18
C SER A 8 -5.13 7.37 5.43
N ILE A 9 -4.83 6.11 5.09
CA ILE A 9 -3.63 5.75 4.35
C ILE A 9 -3.79 6.40 2.98
N THR A 10 -3.37 7.66 2.89
CA THR A 10 -3.48 8.45 1.68
C THR A 10 -2.54 7.80 0.68
N GLY A 11 -2.94 7.75 -0.60
CA GLY A 11 -2.09 7.19 -1.66
C GLY A 11 -0.67 7.75 -1.64
N LYS A 12 -0.51 9.03 -1.25
CA LYS A 12 0.78 9.70 -1.05
C LYS A 12 1.66 9.03 0.03
N PHE A 13 1.10 8.73 1.20
CA PHE A 13 1.89 8.12 2.28
C PHE A 13 2.39 6.74 1.86
N LEU A 14 1.54 5.97 1.17
CA LEU A 14 1.93 4.68 0.64
C LEU A 14 3.01 4.80 -0.44
N SER A 15 2.86 5.71 -1.39
CA SER A 15 3.87 5.89 -2.45
C SER A 15 5.22 6.31 -1.91
N ASP A 16 5.24 7.19 -0.90
CA ASP A 16 6.47 7.65 -0.26
C ASP A 16 7.21 6.47 0.40
N ILE A 17 6.49 5.62 1.15
CA ILE A 17 7.07 4.43 1.80
C ILE A 17 7.63 3.44 0.78
N LEU A 18 6.85 3.14 -0.26
CA LEU A 18 7.27 2.20 -1.28
C LEU A 18 8.53 2.69 -2.00
N PHE A 19 8.64 4.00 -2.23
CA PHE A 19 9.82 4.61 -2.84
C PHE A 19 11.02 4.61 -1.88
N GLU A 20 10.84 5.03 -0.63
CA GLU A 20 11.90 5.06 0.39
C GLU A 20 12.47 3.66 0.70
N LYS A 21 11.61 2.63 0.68
CA LYS A 21 12.02 1.23 0.85
C LYS A 21 12.60 0.61 -0.44
N GLY A 22 12.63 1.34 -1.55
CA GLY A 22 13.16 0.85 -2.84
C GLY A 22 12.30 -0.23 -3.50
N LEU A 23 11.02 -0.32 -3.11
CA LEU A 23 10.05 -1.28 -3.67
C LEU A 23 9.47 -0.80 -5.00
N ILE A 24 9.50 0.51 -5.25
CA ILE A 24 9.17 1.12 -6.53
C ILE A 24 10.28 2.07 -6.96
N THR A 25 10.50 2.17 -8.27
CA THR A 25 11.39 3.17 -8.86
C THR A 25 10.68 4.50 -9.09
N GLU A 26 11.45 5.56 -9.33
CA GLU A 26 10.90 6.88 -9.72
C GLU A 26 10.04 6.79 -10.98
N GLU A 27 10.49 6.04 -12.00
CA GLU A 27 9.71 5.81 -13.23
C GLU A 27 8.38 5.09 -12.96
N GLN A 28 8.39 4.11 -12.05
CA GLN A 28 7.18 3.40 -11.65
C GLN A 28 6.24 4.32 -10.87
N LEU A 29 6.77 5.12 -9.95
CA LEU A 29 6.02 6.10 -9.18
C LEU A 29 5.32 7.12 -10.09
N ASP A 30 6.04 7.70 -11.05
CA ASP A 30 5.49 8.63 -12.03
C ASP A 30 4.36 7.99 -12.86
N ARG A 31 4.58 6.75 -13.29
CA ARG A 31 3.55 5.99 -14.03
C ARG A 31 2.29 5.76 -13.19
N ILE A 32 2.45 5.38 -11.92
CA ILE A 32 1.34 5.17 -11.00
C ILE A 32 0.56 6.47 -10.79
N LEU A 33 1.24 7.57 -10.49
CA LEU A 33 0.62 8.88 -10.27
C LEU A 33 -0.11 9.40 -11.51
N LYS A 34 0.44 9.17 -12.70
CA LYS A 34 -0.20 9.53 -13.96
C LYS A 34 -1.52 8.77 -14.14
N ILE A 35 -1.50 7.44 -13.98
CA ILE A 35 -2.71 6.61 -14.09
C ILE A 35 -3.72 6.97 -13.00
N GLN A 36 -3.28 7.29 -11.80
CA GLN A 36 -4.15 7.74 -10.72
C GLN A 36 -4.89 9.02 -11.10
N LYS A 37 -4.18 9.98 -11.69
CA LYS A 37 -4.76 11.24 -12.16
C LYS A 37 -5.74 11.02 -13.31
N ASP A 38 -5.42 10.12 -14.23
CA ASP A 38 -6.24 9.85 -15.41
C ASP A 38 -7.51 9.04 -15.09
N THR A 39 -7.44 8.13 -14.10
CA THR A 39 -8.54 7.19 -13.78
C THR A 39 -9.30 7.52 -12.50
N GLY A 40 -8.71 8.29 -11.58
CA GLY A 40 -9.25 8.53 -10.23
C GLY A 40 -9.22 7.30 -9.33
N ASN A 41 -8.56 6.20 -9.74
CA ASN A 41 -8.49 4.97 -8.97
C ASN A 41 -7.51 5.06 -7.80
N ASP A 42 -7.70 4.18 -6.81
CA ASP A 42 -6.76 4.05 -5.70
C ASP A 42 -5.38 3.61 -6.18
N LEU A 43 -4.33 4.22 -5.62
CA LEU A 43 -2.93 3.90 -5.90
C LEU A 43 -2.63 2.40 -5.72
N GLN A 44 -3.22 1.79 -4.71
CA GLN A 44 -3.11 0.36 -4.41
C GLN A 44 -3.60 -0.52 -5.57
N LYS A 45 -4.78 -0.19 -6.13
CA LYS A 45 -5.35 -0.91 -7.27
C LYS A 45 -4.48 -0.77 -8.51
N ILE A 46 -3.93 0.43 -8.73
CA ILE A 46 -3.05 0.70 -9.87
C ILE A 46 -1.78 -0.12 -9.76
N ILE A 47 -1.15 -0.17 -8.59
CA ILE A 47 0.08 -0.95 -8.36
C ILE A 47 -0.16 -2.45 -8.63
N ILE A 48 -1.27 -2.99 -8.12
CA ILE A 48 -1.65 -4.40 -8.33
C ILE A 48 -1.95 -4.66 -9.82
N ASN A 49 -2.70 -3.78 -10.47
CA ASN A 49 -3.05 -3.92 -11.88
C ASN A 49 -1.83 -3.80 -12.82
N LEU A 50 -0.82 -3.03 -12.42
CA LEU A 50 0.43 -2.90 -13.15
C LEU A 50 1.44 -4.02 -12.83
N ASP A 51 1.08 -4.96 -11.95
CA ASP A 51 1.95 -6.03 -11.46
C ASP A 51 3.29 -5.52 -10.91
N ILE A 52 3.28 -4.31 -10.33
CA ILE A 52 4.47 -3.67 -9.76
C ILE A 52 4.81 -4.32 -8.42
N LEU A 53 3.80 -4.47 -7.56
CA LEU A 53 3.91 -5.10 -6.24
C LEU A 53 2.62 -5.86 -5.93
N LYS A 54 2.76 -6.96 -5.19
CA LYS A 54 1.61 -7.66 -4.64
C LYS A 54 1.01 -6.87 -3.48
N LYS A 55 -0.28 -7.09 -3.23
CA LYS A 55 -0.99 -6.50 -2.09
C LYS A 55 -0.28 -6.81 -0.77
N ASP A 56 0.16 -8.05 -0.55
CA ASP A 56 0.83 -8.43 0.69
C ASP A 56 2.16 -7.70 0.89
N GLU A 57 2.99 -7.58 -0.16
CA GLU A 57 4.29 -6.88 -0.10
C GLU A 57 4.09 -5.40 0.23
N MET A 58 3.11 -4.77 -0.41
CA MET A 58 2.72 -3.39 -0.17
C MET A 58 2.24 -3.18 1.28
N MET A 59 1.40 -4.08 1.79
CA MET A 59 0.87 -3.97 3.15
C MET A 59 1.93 -4.31 4.20
N LEU A 60 2.84 -5.24 3.92
CA LEU A 60 4.00 -5.52 4.77
C LEU A 60 4.90 -4.30 4.90
N ALA A 61 5.22 -3.64 3.78
CA ALA A 61 6.03 -2.42 3.76
C ALA A 61 5.38 -1.30 4.59
N LEU A 62 4.08 -1.11 4.43
CA LEU A 62 3.32 -0.13 5.19
C LEU A 62 3.28 -0.46 6.68
N ALA A 63 3.06 -1.73 7.03
CA ALA A 63 2.98 -2.18 8.41
C ALA A 63 4.31 -2.04 9.14
N ASP A 64 5.41 -2.38 8.46
CA ASP A 64 6.78 -2.17 8.92
C ASP A 64 7.05 -0.68 9.22
N GLU A 65 6.62 0.22 8.32
CA GLU A 65 6.79 1.67 8.52
C GLU A 65 6.06 2.19 9.77
N ILE A 66 4.82 1.76 9.99
CA ILE A 66 4.01 2.23 11.12
C ILE A 66 4.23 1.41 12.39
N GLY A 67 5.17 0.45 12.37
CA GLY A 67 5.54 -0.38 13.52
C GLY A 67 4.44 -1.36 13.95
N VAL A 68 3.58 -1.81 13.04
CA VAL A 68 2.54 -2.81 13.31
C VAL A 68 2.80 -4.10 12.54
N LYS A 69 2.25 -5.21 13.01
CA LYS A 69 2.30 -6.46 12.27
C LYS A 69 1.19 -6.48 11.22
N TYR A 70 1.53 -6.65 9.94
CA TYR A 70 0.54 -6.98 8.93
C TYR A 70 0.02 -8.40 9.16
N VAL A 71 -1.29 -8.56 9.17
CA VAL A 71 -1.95 -9.87 9.20
C VAL A 71 -2.99 -9.87 8.09
N ASN A 72 -2.83 -10.77 7.13
CA ASN A 72 -3.84 -10.99 6.11
C ASN A 72 -4.99 -11.80 6.74
N LEU A 73 -6.14 -11.15 6.94
CA LEU A 73 -7.30 -11.76 7.58
C LEU A 73 -8.01 -12.78 6.68
N ASP A 74 -7.81 -12.73 5.35
CA ASP A 74 -8.45 -13.65 4.40
C ASP A 74 -7.91 -15.09 4.56
N ASP A 75 -6.73 -15.25 5.14
CA ASP A 75 -6.08 -16.55 5.42
C ASP A 75 -6.33 -17.07 6.84
N ILE A 76 -7.08 -16.32 7.67
CA ILE A 76 -7.33 -16.72 9.07
C ILE A 76 -8.65 -17.47 9.15
N ASN A 77 -8.55 -18.79 9.25
CA ASN A 77 -9.68 -19.60 9.67
C ASN A 77 -9.90 -19.41 11.19
N ILE A 78 -10.75 -18.45 11.56
CA ILE A 78 -11.17 -18.29 12.96
C ILE A 78 -12.16 -19.42 13.27
N ASN A 79 -11.66 -20.48 13.88
CA ASN A 79 -12.49 -21.54 14.43
C ASN A 79 -13.20 -20.98 15.70
N PRO A 80 -14.54 -21.12 15.83
CA PRO A 80 -15.34 -20.48 16.88
C PRO A 80 -15.03 -20.93 18.31
#